data_AF-A0A0M3K5Y5-F1
#
_entry.id   AF-A0A0M3K5Y5-F1
#
_cell.length_a   1.000
_cell.length_b   1.000
_cell.length_c   1.000
_cell.angle_alpha   90.00
_cell.angle_beta   90.00
_cell.angle_gamma   90.00
#
_symmetry.space_group_name_H-M   'P 1'
#
loop_
_entity.id
_entity.type
_entity.pdbx_description
1 polymer ?
#
loop_
_entity_poly.entity_id
_entity_poly.type
_entity_poly.pdbx_seq_one_letter_code
_entity_poly.pdbx_strand_id
1 'polypeptide(L)' 'MSWRAIDKLNQQSNDAYHWILVEVRKARIQLVAGYKYTIDAIIAQSNCPKNVCSQLILYSLKKLIPSL' A
#
# COMPACT_ATOMS: atom_id res chain seq x y z
N MET A 1 0.48 -10.02 -4.91
CA MET A 1 1.43 -10.21 -3.79
C MET A 1 2.24 -8.95 -3.50
N SER A 2 2.84 -8.28 -4.49
CA SER A 2 3.62 -7.04 -4.31
C SER A 2 2.81 -5.87 -3.71
N TRP A 3 1.57 -5.66 -4.15
CA TRP A 3 0.69 -4.62 -3.60
C TRP A 3 0.47 -4.75 -2.09
N ARG A 4 0.28 -5.98 -1.58
CA ARG A 4 0.09 -6.22 -0.13
C ARG A 4 1.31 -5.82 0.70
N ALA A 5 2.52 -5.97 0.15
CA ALA A 5 3.74 -5.55 0.83
C ALA A 5 3.84 -4.02 0.91
N ILE A 6 3.47 -3.32 -0.17
CA ILE A 6 3.44 -1.85 -0.22
C ILE A 6 2.34 -1.28 0.68
N ASP A 7 1.18 -1.92 0.71
CA ASP A 7 0.08 -1.52 1.60
C ASP A 7 0.50 -1.65 3.08
N LYS A 8 1.09 -2.79 3.44
CA LYS A 8 1.65 -2.99 4.79
C LYS A 8 2.76 -1.98 5.11
N LEU A 9 3.66 -1.70 4.17
CA LEU A 9 4.69 -0.66 4.32
C LEU A 9 4.03 0.70 4.60
N ASN A 10 3.01 1.07 3.84
CA ASN A 10 2.30 2.34 4.03
C ASN A 10 1.58 2.44 5.36
N GLN A 11 1.05 1.33 5.89
CA GLN A 11 0.44 1.28 7.22
C GLN A 11 1.45 1.41 8.35
N GLN A 12 2.68 0.92 8.15
CA GLN A 12 3.73 0.88 9.18
C GLN A 12 4.72 2.06 9.11
N SER A 13 4.84 2.73 7.96
CA SER A 13 5.72 3.89 7.81
C SER A 13 5.07 5.16 8.39
N ASN A 14 5.89 6.01 9.00
CA ASN A 14 5.48 7.31 9.53
C ASN A 14 5.55 8.44 8.49
N ASP A 15 5.72 8.12 7.21
CA ASP A 15 5.79 9.13 6.14
C ASP A 15 4.43 9.79 5.89
N ALA A 16 4.45 11.08 5.53
CA ALA A 16 3.25 11.85 5.23
C ALA A 16 2.54 11.41 3.94
N TYR A 17 3.28 10.80 3.02
CA TYR A 17 2.79 10.37 1.70
C TYR A 17 2.92 8.86 1.52
N HIS A 18 2.09 8.30 0.64
CA HIS A 18 2.15 6.89 0.29
C HIS A 18 3.39 6.56 -0.55
N TRP A 19 4.04 5.44 -0.23
CA TRP A 19 4.97 4.75 -1.10
C TRP A 19 4.23 3.98 -2.18
N ILE A 20 4.77 4.02 -3.39
CA ILE A 20 4.27 3.27 -4.55
C ILE A 20 5.37 2.37 -5.11
N LEU A 21 4.95 1.24 -5.66
CA LEU A 21 5.82 0.35 -6.41
C LEU A 21 6.07 0.96 -7.80
N VAL A 22 7.33 1.24 -8.12
CA VAL A 22 7.73 1.74 -9.43
C VAL A 22 8.06 0.59 -10.36
N GLU A 23 8.93 -0.30 -9.89
CA GLU A 23 9.44 -1.40 -10.71
C GLU A 23 9.80 -2.61 -9.86
N VAL A 24 9.49 -3.82 -10.35
CA VAL A 24 9.99 -5.06 -9.76
C VAL A 24 11.20 -5.51 -10.56
N ARG A 25 12.37 -5.54 -9.92
CA ARG A 25 13.63 -6.00 -10.55
C ARG A 25 13.75 -7.51 -10.52
N LYS A 26 13.31 -8.13 -9.42
CA LYS A 26 13.39 -9.59 -9.26
C LYS A 26 12.29 -10.09 -8.34
N ALA A 27 11.75 -11.26 -8.67
CA ALA A 27 10.85 -12.00 -7.80
C ALA A 27 11.34 -13.44 -7.68
N ARG A 28 11.34 -13.98 -6.46
CA ARG A 28 11.70 -15.37 -6.16
C ARG A 28 10.64 -15.98 -5.27
N ILE A 29 10.38 -17.27 -5.48
CA ILE A 29 9.51 -18.09 -4.64
C ILE A 29 10.34 -19.27 -4.15
N GLN A 30 10.28 -19.54 -2.85
CA GLN A 30 10.90 -20.70 -2.22
C GLN A 30 9.81 -21.53 -1.53
N LEU A 31 9.82 -22.84 -1.75
CA LEU A 31 8.91 -23.76 -1.07
C LEU A 31 9.58 -24.27 0.22
N VAL A 32 9.10 -23.83 1.37
CA VAL A 32 9.69 -24.09 2.69
C VAL A 32 8.59 -24.33 3.73
N ALA A 33 7.91 -25.49 3.65
CA ALA A 33 6.67 -25.76 4.40
C ALA A 33 5.60 -24.67 4.19
N GLY A 34 5.57 -24.10 2.97
CA GLY A 34 4.78 -22.93 2.57
C GLY A 34 5.51 -22.16 1.46
N TYR A 35 4.88 -21.12 0.90
CA TYR A 35 5.53 -20.28 -0.11
C TYR A 35 6.16 -19.04 0.52
N LYS A 36 7.48 -18.92 0.39
CA LYS A 36 8.23 -17.70 0.73
C LYS A 36 8.47 -16.88 -0.53
N TYR A 37 7.82 -15.72 -0.61
CA TYR A 37 7.98 -14.76 -1.71
C TYR A 37 9.04 -13.72 -1.33
N THR A 38 10.05 -13.52 -2.17
CA THR A 38 11.06 -12.46 -2.04
C THR A 38 10.99 -11.58 -3.27
N ILE A 39 10.85 -10.27 -3.08
CA ILE A 39 10.69 -9.29 -4.17
C ILE A 39 11.73 -8.20 -3.99
N ASP A 40 12.60 -8.05 -4.98
CA ASP A 40 13.54 -6.94 -5.08
C ASP A 40 12.90 -5.89 -6.01
N ALA A 41 12.59 -4.72 -5.48
CA ALA A 41 11.81 -3.70 -6.17
C ALA A 41 12.30 -2.29 -5.88
N ILE A 42 12.04 -1.39 -6.83
CA ILE A 42 12.18 0.06 -6.66
C ILE A 42 10.83 0.61 -6.20
N ILE A 43 10.86 1.35 -5.11
CA ILE A 43 9.71 2.09 -4.58
C ILE A 43 10.02 3.58 -4.59
N ALA A 44 8.99 4.39 -4.75
CA ALA A 44 9.11 5.85 -4.70
C ALA A 44 8.01 6.42 -3.81
N GLN A 45 8.28 7.57 -3.20
CA GLN A 45 7.25 8.34 -2.51
C GLN A 45 6.36 9.00 -3.56
N SER A 46 5.05 8.82 -3.42
CA SER A 46 4.06 9.50 -4.25
C SER A 46 3.75 10.89 -3.71
N ASN A 47 3.01 11.68 -4.47
CA ASN A 47 2.40 12.92 -4.00
C ASN A 47 1.04 12.70 -3.30
N CYS A 48 0.64 11.45 -3.03
CA CYS A 48 -0.64 11.12 -2.40
C CYS A 48 -0.50 11.15 -0.86
N PRO A 49 -1.13 12.10 -0.16
CA PRO A 49 -1.03 12.19 1.29
C PRO A 49 -1.81 11.05 1.96
N LYS A 50 -1.23 10.44 3.01
CA LYS A 50 -1.91 9.34 3.73
C LYS A 50 -3.18 9.81 4.43
N ASN A 51 -3.16 11.01 4.99
CA ASN A 51 -4.29 11.62 5.71
C ASN A 51 -5.46 11.99 4.78
N VAL A 52 -5.18 12.44 3.55
CA VAL A 52 -6.21 12.84 2.57
C VAL A 52 -6.89 11.62 1.95
N CYS A 53 -6.14 10.57 1.61
CA CYS A 53 -6.72 9.37 0.99
C CYS A 53 -7.67 8.64 1.97
N SER A 54 -7.31 8.55 3.26
CA SER A 54 -8.20 8.02 4.30
C SER A 54 -9.41 8.92 4.57
N GLN A 55 -9.25 10.25 4.53
CA GLN A 55 -10.37 11.19 4.71
C GLN A 55 -11.33 11.22 3.52
N LEU A 56 -10.88 11.00 2.28
CA LEU A 56 -11.78 10.93 1.11
C LEU A 56 -12.73 9.74 1.19
N ILE A 57 -12.28 8.60 1.70
CA ILE A 57 -13.15 7.42 1.93
C ILE A 57 -14.20 7.76 3.00
N LEU A 58 -13.80 8.38 4.11
CA LEU A 58 -14.74 8.81 5.16
C LEU A 58 -15.72 9.87 4.67
N TYR A 59 -15.26 10.85 3.88
CA TYR A 59 -16.11 11.90 3.30
C TYR A 59 -17.09 11.31 2.28
N SER A 60 -16.64 10.45 1.37
CA SER A 60 -17.52 9.76 0.42
C SER A 60 -18.52 8.84 1.10
N LEU A 61 -18.12 8.10 2.15
CA LEU A 61 -19.02 7.27 2.95
C LEU A 61 -20.08 8.12 3.70
N LYS A 62 -19.68 9.23 4.33
CA LYS A 62 -20.62 10.16 4.97
C LYS A 62 -21.58 10.82 3.96
N LYS A 63 -21.13 11.03 2.73
CA LYS A 63 -21.96 11.59 1.65
C LYS A 63 -22.91 10.54 1.04
N LEU A 64 -22.54 9.26 1.08
CA LEU A 64 -23.35 8.13 0.59
C LEU A 64 -24.34 7.60 1.63
N ILE A 65 -24.10 7.86 2.92
CA ILE A 65 -25.04 7.56 4.02
C ILE A 65 -25.47 8.88 4.68
N PRO A 66 -26.26 9.74 4.01
CA PRO A 66 -26.71 11.01 4.58
C PRO A 66 -27.84 10.87 5.62
N SER A 67 -28.21 9.66 6.05
CA SER A 67 -29.42 9.42 6.86
C SER A 67 -29.23 8.43 8.02
N LEU A 68 -28.17 8.58 8.81
CA LEU A 68 -28.10 8.08 10.19
C LEU A 68 -27.57 9.18 11.12
#